data_AF-Q4JLT5-F1
#
_entry.id   AF-Q4JLT5-F1
#
_cell.length_a   1.000
_cell.length_b   1.000
_cell.length_c   1.000
_cell.angle_alpha   90.00
_cell.angle_beta   90.00
_cell.angle_gamma   90.00
#
_symmetry.space_group_name_H-M   'P 1'
#
loop_
_entity.id
_entity.type
_entity.pdbx_description
1 polymer ?
#
loop_
_entity_poly.entity_id
_entity_poly.type
_entity_poly.pdbx_seq_one_letter_code
_entity_poly.pdbx_strand_id
1 'polypeptide(L)'
;MSGKLFIILLLLVTPGEARKSFLRFLNIQNPEMLSFTKPEETVIVRSSYEGKRPHSSYLLVKLEDPTVLQVVNVTKTSLDFTDFTINLKTFPGETNLTMQLWESEGRQTRLIEEITNIRVSVFRQTEDSLFQEPIHVNSSVFLLVLLMILLNKCAFGCKIELQVLQTVWKRPLPILLGAVTQFFLMPFCGFLLSQILGLSKAQAFGFVMTCTCPGGGGGYLFALLLEGDVTLAILMACTSTSLALIMMPVNSYLYSCLLGLAGVFHVPVLKIVSTLLFILTPVSIGIVIKHRMPKKAVCLERVVQPLSLTLMLVGVYLAFRMGLVFLRMANLEVFLLGLLVPVLGFSFGYSFAKVYLLPLPVCKTVAIESGMLNSFLALAIIQLSFPQSKAYEASVAPFTVAMCSSCEMLLLLLVYKAKKRPLLSTENEKAPLV
;
A
#
# COMPACT_ATOMS: atom_id res chain seq x y z
N MET A 1 37.09 -20.08 25.95
CA MET A 1 37.12 -18.60 25.77
C MET A 1 36.80 -18.30 24.32
N SER A 2 35.79 -17.45 24.08
CA SER A 2 35.52 -16.64 22.87
C SER A 2 35.80 -17.29 21.50
N GLY A 3 34.86 -17.57 20.61
CA GLY A 3 33.58 -16.92 20.37
C GLY A 3 33.35 -16.89 18.86
N LYS A 4 32.08 -16.80 18.46
CA LYS A 4 31.56 -16.50 17.11
C LYS A 4 31.30 -17.70 16.19
N LEU A 5 30.23 -18.39 16.59
CA LEU A 5 29.11 -18.81 15.74
C LEU A 5 28.72 -17.66 14.76
N PHE A 6 28.76 -17.90 13.45
CA PHE A 6 27.91 -17.16 12.50
C PHE A 6 27.34 -18.16 11.49
N ILE A 7 26.03 -18.32 11.60
CA ILE A 7 25.19 -19.25 10.88
C ILE A 7 25.10 -18.82 9.42
N ILE A 8 25.63 -19.66 8.54
CA ILE A 8 25.38 -19.66 7.11
C ILE A 8 24.02 -20.33 6.89
N LEU A 9 23.00 -19.55 6.53
CA LEU A 9 21.76 -20.08 5.95
C LEU A 9 21.71 -19.66 4.48
N LEU A 10 22.34 -20.51 3.66
CA LEU A 10 22.21 -20.56 2.21
C LEU A 10 20.78 -21.04 1.87
N LEU A 11 19.88 -20.13 1.53
CA LEU A 11 18.69 -20.48 0.76
C LEU A 11 19.09 -20.50 -0.71
N LEU A 12 19.36 -21.72 -1.21
CA LEU A 12 19.39 -22.03 -2.63
C LEU A 12 18.06 -21.60 -3.26
N VAL A 13 18.05 -20.45 -3.93
CA VAL A 13 17.09 -20.15 -4.98
C VAL A 13 17.50 -21.02 -6.16
N THR A 14 16.73 -22.08 -6.39
CA THR A 14 16.87 -22.96 -7.56
C THR A 14 16.70 -22.13 -8.83
N PRO A 15 17.69 -22.13 -9.76
CA PRO A 15 17.53 -21.52 -11.07
C PRO A 15 16.74 -22.49 -11.97
N GLY A 16 15.49 -22.79 -11.59
CA GLY A 16 14.65 -23.81 -12.24
C GLY A 16 13.68 -23.26 -13.28
N GLU A 17 13.20 -22.03 -13.10
CA GLU A 17 12.16 -21.43 -13.96
C GLU A 17 12.68 -20.36 -14.93
N ALA A 18 13.78 -19.68 -14.59
CA ALA A 18 14.40 -18.70 -15.48
C ALA A 18 15.05 -19.34 -16.73
N ARG A 19 15.34 -20.64 -16.71
CA ARG A 19 15.98 -21.34 -17.84
C ARG A 19 14.97 -21.79 -18.91
N LYS A 20 13.66 -21.82 -18.63
CA LYS A 20 12.63 -22.24 -19.60
C LYS A 20 12.19 -21.13 -20.56
N SER A 21 12.35 -19.85 -20.20
CA SER A 21 11.91 -18.75 -21.09
C SER A 21 12.80 -18.54 -22.32
N PHE A 22 14.04 -19.04 -22.30
CA PHE A 22 14.99 -18.89 -23.41
C PHE A 22 14.75 -19.85 -24.59
N LEU A 23 13.79 -20.78 -24.51
CA LEU A 23 13.49 -21.73 -25.59
C LEU A 23 12.28 -21.35 -26.45
N ARG A 24 11.53 -20.31 -26.08
CA ARG A 24 10.40 -19.82 -26.86
C ARG A 24 10.82 -18.64 -27.73
N PHE A 25 10.43 -18.67 -28.99
CA PHE A 25 10.58 -17.55 -29.90
C PHE A 25 9.58 -16.44 -29.61
N LEU A 26 8.38 -16.77 -29.13
CA LEU A 26 7.34 -15.82 -28.75
C LEU A 26 7.41 -15.49 -27.25
N ASN A 27 7.48 -14.20 -26.93
CA ASN A 27 7.46 -13.70 -25.56
C ASN A 27 6.31 -12.69 -25.38
N ILE A 28 5.43 -12.98 -24.42
CA ILE A 28 4.25 -12.19 -24.06
C ILE A 28 4.37 -11.84 -22.58
N GLN A 29 3.96 -10.62 -22.21
CA GLN A 29 4.10 -10.11 -20.84
C GLN A 29 3.37 -10.96 -19.77
N ASN A 30 2.36 -11.76 -20.16
CA ASN A 30 1.74 -12.81 -19.36
C ASN A 30 1.17 -13.91 -20.28
N PRO A 31 1.87 -15.05 -20.46
CA PRO A 31 1.44 -16.08 -21.41
C PRO A 31 0.23 -16.92 -20.94
N GLU A 32 -0.15 -16.83 -19.66
CA GLU A 32 -1.23 -17.67 -19.09
C GLU A 32 -2.60 -16.97 -19.00
N MET A 33 -2.60 -15.63 -18.86
CA MET A 33 -3.82 -14.85 -18.68
C MET A 33 -3.66 -13.41 -19.18
N LEU A 34 -4.56 -12.98 -20.07
CA LEU A 34 -4.71 -11.59 -20.51
C LEU A 34 -6.04 -11.06 -19.95
N SER A 35 -5.98 -9.94 -19.23
CA SER A 35 -7.18 -9.28 -18.71
C SER A 35 -7.38 -7.93 -19.39
N PHE A 36 -8.55 -7.76 -19.98
CA PHE A 36 -8.92 -6.55 -20.72
C PHE A 36 -10.09 -5.84 -20.06
N THR A 37 -10.07 -4.51 -20.12
CA THR A 37 -11.12 -3.66 -19.53
C THR A 37 -11.70 -2.68 -20.52
N LYS A 38 -10.95 -2.35 -21.58
CA LYS A 38 -11.38 -1.40 -22.61
C LYS A 38 -11.95 -2.12 -23.82
N PRO A 39 -12.88 -1.50 -24.55
CA PRO A 39 -13.44 -2.07 -25.78
C PRO A 39 -12.40 -2.27 -26.88
N GLU A 40 -11.30 -1.51 -26.84
CA GLU A 40 -10.15 -1.65 -27.75
C GLU A 40 -8.88 -1.74 -26.92
N GLU A 41 -8.09 -2.79 -27.15
CA GLU A 41 -6.85 -3.08 -26.44
C GLU A 41 -5.77 -3.51 -27.41
N THR A 42 -4.51 -3.30 -27.03
CA THR A 42 -3.36 -3.66 -27.85
C THR A 42 -2.45 -4.60 -27.08
N VAL A 43 -2.14 -5.76 -27.66
CA VAL A 43 -1.19 -6.73 -27.11
C VAL A 43 0.08 -6.71 -27.94
N ILE A 44 1.21 -6.51 -27.28
CA ILE A 44 2.53 -6.59 -27.91
C ILE A 44 3.12 -7.97 -27.64
N VAL A 45 3.47 -8.67 -28.72
CA VAL A 45 4.10 -9.98 -28.70
C VAL A 45 5.49 -9.85 -29.31
N ARG A 46 6.52 -10.06 -28.50
CA ARG A 46 7.91 -10.04 -28.96
C ARG A 46 8.26 -11.36 -29.59
N SER A 47 8.92 -11.33 -30.74
CA SER A 47 9.51 -12.50 -31.37
C SER A 47 11.03 -12.37 -31.47
N SER A 48 11.74 -13.35 -30.92
CA SER A 48 13.19 -13.53 -31.11
C SER A 48 13.52 -14.34 -32.36
N TYR A 49 12.51 -14.73 -33.16
CA TYR A 49 12.72 -15.48 -34.39
C TYR A 49 13.25 -14.56 -35.50
N GLU A 50 14.49 -14.80 -35.92
CA GLU A 50 15.10 -14.14 -37.05
C GLU A 50 14.75 -14.91 -38.33
N GLY A 51 13.75 -14.42 -39.07
CA GLY A 51 13.32 -15.06 -40.31
C GLY A 51 14.36 -14.92 -41.42
N LYS A 52 14.42 -15.89 -42.34
CA LYS A 52 15.38 -15.82 -43.47
C LYS A 52 15.14 -14.63 -44.41
N ARG A 53 13.94 -14.03 -44.36
CA ARG A 53 13.58 -12.81 -45.09
C ARG A 53 12.78 -11.88 -44.16
N PRO A 54 12.88 -10.55 -44.32
CA PRO A 54 12.20 -9.59 -43.43
C PRO A 54 10.67 -9.79 -43.35
N HIS A 55 10.06 -10.38 -44.39
CA HIS A 55 8.62 -10.65 -44.46
C HIS A 55 8.27 -12.15 -44.48
N SER A 56 9.20 -13.05 -44.14
CA SER A 56 8.87 -14.50 -44.10
C SER A 56 7.98 -14.85 -42.90
N SER A 57 8.15 -14.17 -41.77
CA SER A 57 7.39 -14.48 -40.56
C SER A 57 6.14 -13.62 -40.35
N TYR A 58 5.03 -14.25 -39.97
CA TYR A 58 3.77 -13.62 -39.58
C TYR A 58 3.15 -14.31 -38.35
N LEU A 59 2.38 -13.56 -37.58
CA LEU A 59 1.67 -14.06 -36.39
C LEU A 59 0.19 -14.26 -36.72
N LEU A 60 -0.30 -15.47 -36.54
CA LEU A 60 -1.71 -15.82 -36.66
C LEU A 60 -2.34 -15.96 -35.27
N VAL A 61 -3.42 -15.23 -35.02
CA VAL A 61 -4.15 -15.27 -33.75
C VAL A 61 -5.48 -15.98 -34.00
N LYS A 62 -5.67 -17.14 -33.35
CA LYS A 62 -6.91 -17.92 -33.36
C LYS A 62 -7.68 -17.66 -32.07
N LEU A 63 -8.98 -17.43 -32.23
CA LEU A 63 -9.90 -17.11 -31.16
C LEU A 63 -10.86 -18.28 -30.97
N GLU A 64 -11.08 -18.71 -29.73
CA GLU A 64 -12.06 -19.77 -29.46
C GLU A 64 -13.48 -19.20 -29.53
N ASP A 65 -13.71 -18.01 -28.98
CA ASP A 65 -15.01 -17.32 -29.03
C ASP A 65 -14.91 -15.91 -29.66
N PRO A 66 -15.31 -15.74 -30.94
CA PRO A 66 -15.29 -14.44 -31.62
C PRO A 66 -16.35 -13.46 -31.09
N THR A 67 -17.25 -13.90 -30.21
CA THR A 67 -18.22 -13.02 -29.55
C THR A 67 -17.61 -12.27 -28.37
N VAL A 68 -16.56 -12.82 -27.75
CA VAL A 68 -15.83 -12.24 -26.62
C VAL A 68 -14.63 -11.41 -27.10
N LEU A 69 -13.93 -11.84 -28.14
CA LEU A 69 -12.70 -11.18 -28.58
C LEU A 69 -12.59 -11.21 -30.11
N GLN A 70 -12.27 -10.07 -30.71
CA GLN A 70 -12.09 -9.93 -32.16
C GLN A 70 -10.73 -9.30 -32.45
N VAL A 71 -9.97 -9.90 -33.37
CA VAL A 71 -8.69 -9.34 -33.84
C VAL A 71 -8.99 -8.33 -34.93
N VAL A 72 -8.67 -7.06 -34.68
CA VAL A 72 -8.85 -5.96 -35.65
C VAL A 72 -7.75 -6.03 -36.70
N ASN A 73 -6.49 -6.09 -36.26
CA ASN A 73 -5.34 -6.31 -37.12
C ASN A 73 -4.14 -6.84 -36.31
N VAL A 74 -3.15 -7.37 -37.03
CA VAL A 74 -1.84 -7.74 -36.49
C VAL A 74 -0.80 -7.02 -37.33
N THR A 75 -0.04 -6.11 -36.72
CA THR A 75 1.02 -5.37 -37.40
C THR A 75 2.39 -5.85 -36.92
N LYS A 76 3.33 -6.02 -37.85
CA LYS A 76 4.71 -6.40 -37.56
C LYS A 76 5.59 -5.14 -37.59
N THR A 77 6.36 -4.92 -36.53
CA THR A 77 7.32 -3.82 -36.42
C THR A 77 8.71 -4.41 -36.17
N SER A 78 9.67 -4.12 -37.04
CA SER A 78 11.06 -4.58 -36.91
C SER A 78 11.98 -3.37 -36.77
N LEU A 79 12.36 -3.02 -35.55
CA LEU A 79 13.37 -1.98 -35.27
C LEU A 79 14.70 -2.63 -34.86
N ASP A 80 14.67 -3.46 -33.82
CA ASP A 80 15.81 -4.30 -33.39
C ASP A 80 15.38 -5.76 -33.13
N PHE A 81 14.12 -5.95 -32.74
CA PHE A 81 13.44 -7.23 -32.59
C PHE A 81 12.17 -7.20 -33.41
N THR A 82 11.62 -8.38 -33.69
CA THR A 82 10.36 -8.49 -34.41
C THR A 82 9.21 -8.40 -33.42
N ASP A 83 8.60 -7.23 -33.29
CA ASP A 83 7.45 -7.00 -32.43
C ASP A 83 6.16 -7.14 -33.25
N PHE A 84 5.26 -8.02 -32.82
CA PHE A 84 3.92 -8.11 -33.36
C PHE A 84 2.95 -7.37 -32.44
N THR A 85 2.24 -6.40 -32.98
CA THR A 85 1.21 -5.62 -32.29
C THR A 85 -0.15 -6.15 -32.73
N ILE A 86 -0.90 -6.74 -31.81
CA ILE A 86 -2.24 -7.27 -32.04
C ILE A 86 -3.23 -6.23 -31.50
N ASN A 87 -4.02 -5.61 -32.37
CA ASN A 87 -5.12 -4.77 -31.95
C ASN A 87 -6.38 -5.62 -31.82
N LEU A 88 -6.98 -5.58 -30.64
CA LEU A 88 -8.12 -6.40 -30.24
C LEU A 88 -9.31 -5.51 -29.93
N LYS A 89 -10.48 -5.95 -30.37
CA LYS A 89 -11.77 -5.45 -29.91
C LYS A 89 -12.33 -6.46 -28.92
N THR A 90 -12.69 -6.00 -27.73
CA THR A 90 -13.05 -6.88 -26.62
C THR A 90 -14.52 -6.70 -26.23
N PHE A 91 -15.13 -7.81 -25.85
CA PHE A 91 -16.50 -7.91 -25.37
C PHE A 91 -16.50 -8.75 -24.10
N PRO A 92 -17.43 -8.49 -23.15
CA PRO A 92 -17.41 -9.13 -21.84
C PRO A 92 -17.53 -10.65 -21.96
N GLY A 93 -16.73 -11.37 -21.20
CA GLY A 93 -16.73 -12.82 -21.18
C GLY A 93 -15.34 -13.38 -20.94
N GLU A 94 -15.27 -14.70 -20.91
CA GLU A 94 -14.02 -15.44 -20.87
C GLU A 94 -13.89 -16.26 -22.15
N THR A 95 -12.71 -16.24 -22.75
CA THR A 95 -12.41 -17.04 -23.93
C THR A 95 -10.95 -17.46 -23.90
N ASN A 96 -10.56 -18.46 -24.70
CA ASN A 96 -9.16 -18.75 -24.92
C ASN A 96 -8.71 -18.21 -26.27
N LEU A 97 -7.46 -17.80 -26.30
CA LEU A 97 -6.78 -17.33 -27.48
C LEU A 97 -5.54 -18.21 -27.73
N THR A 98 -5.29 -18.51 -28.99
CA THR A 98 -4.12 -19.28 -29.44
C THR A 98 -3.31 -18.41 -30.40
N MET A 99 -2.01 -18.28 -30.15
CA MET A 99 -1.10 -17.53 -31.01
C MET A 99 -0.15 -18.49 -31.73
N GLN A 100 -0.07 -18.38 -33.05
CA GLN A 100 0.79 -19.21 -33.88
C GLN A 100 1.76 -18.33 -34.68
N LEU A 101 3.06 -18.55 -34.51
CA LEU A 101 4.10 -17.95 -35.33
C LEU A 101 4.38 -18.83 -36.54
N TRP A 102 4.23 -18.28 -37.73
CA TRP A 102 4.43 -18.98 -38.99
C TRP A 102 5.57 -18.36 -39.79
N GLU A 103 6.28 -19.18 -40.55
CA GLU A 103 7.20 -18.77 -41.61
C GLU A 103 6.64 -19.19 -42.97
N SER A 104 6.62 -18.27 -43.92
CA SER A 104 6.31 -18.53 -45.33
C SER A 104 7.59 -18.55 -46.16
N GLU A 105 7.91 -19.72 -46.71
CA GLU A 105 8.94 -19.92 -47.73
C GLU A 105 8.27 -20.26 -49.06
N GLY A 106 7.90 -19.20 -49.82
CA GLY A 106 7.23 -19.37 -51.11
C GLY A 106 5.81 -19.92 -50.95
N ARG A 107 5.56 -21.15 -51.45
CA ARG A 107 4.26 -21.82 -51.30
C ARG A 107 4.14 -22.68 -50.04
N GLN A 108 5.24 -22.91 -49.32
CA GLN A 108 5.21 -23.69 -48.09
C GLN A 108 5.16 -22.76 -46.88
N THR A 109 4.25 -23.05 -45.96
CA THR A 109 4.14 -22.37 -44.67
C THR A 109 4.53 -23.35 -43.57
N ARG A 110 5.48 -22.96 -42.72
CA ARG A 110 5.98 -23.75 -41.60
C ARG A 110 5.55 -23.09 -40.29
N LEU A 111 4.92 -23.86 -39.40
CA LEU A 111 4.65 -23.42 -38.03
C LEU A 111 5.97 -23.45 -37.24
N ILE A 112 6.36 -22.31 -36.67
CA ILE A 112 7.57 -22.18 -35.83
C ILE A 112 7.22 -22.47 -34.39
N GLU A 113 6.19 -21.80 -33.88
CA GLU A 113 5.78 -21.89 -32.49
C GLU A 113 4.28 -21.66 -32.34
N GLU A 114 3.68 -22.35 -31.39
CA GLU A 114 2.29 -22.17 -31.01
C GLU A 114 2.18 -22.02 -29.49
N ILE A 115 1.46 -21.00 -29.05
CA ILE A 115 1.03 -20.81 -27.66
C ILE A 115 -0.48 -21.01 -27.64
N THR A 116 -0.92 -22.15 -27.12
CA THR A 116 -2.34 -22.50 -26.96
C THR A 116 -2.86 -22.05 -25.59
N ASN A 117 -4.19 -21.98 -25.47
CA ASN A 117 -4.91 -21.82 -24.20
C ASN A 117 -4.52 -20.57 -23.39
N ILE A 118 -4.25 -19.45 -24.05
CA ILE A 118 -4.09 -18.16 -23.36
C ILE A 118 -5.49 -17.73 -22.91
N ARG A 119 -5.77 -17.80 -21.60
CA ARG A 119 -7.05 -17.37 -21.06
C ARG A 119 -7.19 -15.86 -21.19
N VAL A 120 -8.30 -15.42 -21.75
CA VAL A 120 -8.64 -14.01 -21.90
C VAL A 120 -9.91 -13.74 -21.11
N SER A 121 -9.81 -12.95 -20.06
CA SER A 121 -10.97 -12.51 -19.28
C SER A 121 -11.20 -11.03 -19.57
N VAL A 122 -12.31 -10.74 -20.25
CA VAL A 122 -12.74 -9.37 -20.55
C VAL A 122 -13.79 -8.99 -19.53
N PHE A 123 -13.43 -8.06 -18.66
CA PHE A 123 -14.36 -7.49 -17.70
C PHE A 123 -14.87 -6.16 -18.27
N ARG A 124 -16.14 -6.10 -18.71
CA ARG A 124 -16.78 -4.79 -18.78
C ARG A 124 -16.90 -4.31 -17.36
N GLN A 125 -16.37 -3.12 -17.10
CA GLN A 125 -16.85 -2.37 -15.96
C GLN A 125 -18.33 -2.06 -16.23
N THR A 126 -19.20 -2.94 -15.75
CA THR A 126 -20.61 -2.62 -15.59
C THR A 126 -20.66 -1.37 -14.74
N GLU A 127 -21.40 -0.38 -15.22
CA GLU A 127 -21.71 0.88 -14.55
C GLU A 127 -22.56 0.67 -13.29
N ASP A 128 -22.16 -0.24 -12.40
CA ASP A 128 -22.47 -0.15 -10.97
C ASP A 128 -21.53 0.91 -10.33
N SER A 129 -21.54 2.09 -10.95
CA SER A 129 -21.91 3.40 -10.39
C SER A 129 -21.64 3.66 -8.91
N LEU A 130 -20.42 3.35 -8.44
CA LEU A 130 -19.90 4.04 -7.25
C LEU A 130 -18.42 4.42 -7.30
N PHE A 131 -17.64 3.87 -8.23
CA PHE A 131 -16.17 4.10 -8.27
C PHE A 131 -15.57 4.47 -9.62
N GLN A 132 -16.37 4.45 -10.70
CA GLN A 132 -15.92 4.75 -12.06
C GLN A 132 -16.58 5.99 -12.67
N GLU A 133 -17.54 6.61 -11.97
CA GLU A 133 -17.71 8.04 -12.16
C GLU A 133 -16.34 8.63 -11.79
N PRO A 134 -15.65 9.42 -12.65
CA PRO A 134 -14.77 10.41 -12.08
C PRO A 134 -15.71 11.11 -11.12
N ILE A 135 -15.53 10.96 -9.81
CA ILE A 135 -16.22 11.84 -8.90
C ILE A 135 -15.76 13.18 -9.45
N HIS A 136 -16.64 13.89 -10.15
CA HIS A 136 -16.48 15.28 -10.50
C HIS A 136 -16.61 15.98 -9.15
N VAL A 137 -15.67 15.67 -8.25
CA VAL A 137 -15.25 16.51 -7.18
C VAL A 137 -14.77 17.71 -7.97
N ASN A 138 -15.69 18.67 -8.10
CA ASN A 138 -15.41 19.97 -8.65
C ASN A 138 -14.00 20.33 -8.17
N SER A 139 -13.08 20.68 -9.07
CA SER A 139 -11.67 20.91 -8.71
C SER A 139 -11.55 21.84 -7.49
N SER A 140 -12.52 22.73 -7.32
CA SER A 140 -12.78 23.55 -6.13
C SER A 140 -12.91 22.75 -4.82
N VAL A 141 -13.75 21.70 -4.79
CA VAL A 141 -13.94 20.82 -3.62
C VAL A 141 -12.68 20.02 -3.32
N PHE A 142 -11.99 19.50 -4.35
CA PHE A 142 -10.73 18.79 -4.16
C PHE A 142 -9.65 19.72 -3.56
N LEU A 143 -9.53 20.93 -4.11
CA LEU A 143 -8.62 21.95 -3.61
C LEU A 143 -8.96 22.37 -2.18
N LEU A 144 -10.25 22.51 -1.85
CA LEU A 144 -10.71 22.83 -0.50
C LEU A 144 -10.33 21.72 0.48
N VAL A 145 -10.59 20.45 0.14
CA VAL A 145 -10.23 19.30 0.98
C VAL A 145 -8.71 19.23 1.16
N LEU A 146 -7.94 19.43 0.10
CA LEU A 146 -6.48 19.46 0.16
C LEU A 146 -5.98 20.55 1.11
N LEU A 147 -6.54 21.77 1.01
CA LEU A 147 -6.22 22.88 1.89
C LEU A 147 -6.56 22.55 3.35
N MET A 148 -7.71 21.92 3.60
CA MET A 148 -8.09 21.48 4.95
C MET A 148 -7.11 20.43 5.51
N ILE A 149 -6.66 19.48 4.69
CA ILE A 149 -5.64 18.49 5.08
C ILE A 149 -4.31 19.18 5.40
N LEU A 150 -3.86 20.11 4.57
CA LEU A 150 -2.62 20.86 4.78
C LEU A 150 -2.67 21.72 6.04
N LEU A 151 -3.78 22.44 6.27
CA LEU A 151 -4.00 23.21 7.50
C LEU A 151 -4.04 22.31 8.72
N ASN A 152 -4.65 21.13 8.62
CA ASN A 152 -4.65 20.12 9.68
C ASN A 152 -3.23 19.62 9.99
N LYS A 153 -2.41 19.35 8.97
CA LYS A 153 -0.99 18.99 9.17
C LYS A 153 -0.17 20.14 9.76
N CYS A 154 -0.46 21.38 9.39
CA CYS A 154 0.15 22.56 9.99
C CYS A 154 -0.22 22.71 11.46
N ALA A 155 -1.51 22.57 11.81
CA ALA A 155 -1.95 22.61 13.20
C ALA A 155 -1.38 21.45 14.03
N PHE A 156 -1.22 20.26 13.42
CA PHE A 156 -0.50 19.15 14.03
C PHE A 156 0.96 19.54 14.35
N GLY A 157 1.65 20.22 13.42
CA GLY A 157 2.99 20.76 13.65
C GLY A 157 3.06 21.77 14.79
N CYS A 158 2.01 22.60 14.98
CA CYS A 158 1.96 23.56 16.09
C CYS A 158 1.94 22.91 17.48
N LYS A 159 1.49 21.66 17.59
CA LYS A 159 1.45 20.92 18.87
C LYS A 159 2.84 20.47 19.34
N ILE A 160 3.87 20.61 18.52
CA ILE A 160 5.22 20.17 18.83
C ILE A 160 5.98 21.31 19.51
N GLU A 161 6.37 21.08 20.75
CA GLU A 161 7.26 21.98 21.47
C GLU A 161 8.72 21.58 21.24
N LEU A 162 9.53 22.52 20.74
CA LEU A 162 10.94 22.26 20.42
C LEU A 162 11.76 21.85 21.67
N GLN A 163 11.37 22.34 22.85
CA GLN A 163 11.96 21.94 24.13
C GLN A 163 11.69 20.48 24.48
N VAL A 164 10.50 19.98 24.11
CA VAL A 164 10.14 18.57 24.30
C VAL A 164 10.95 17.70 23.34
N LEU A 165 11.16 18.15 22.10
CA LEU A 165 12.04 17.46 21.17
C LEU A 165 13.43 17.24 21.81
N GLN A 166 14.02 18.29 22.39
CA GLN A 166 15.30 18.17 23.11
C GLN A 166 15.25 17.17 24.28
N THR A 167 14.14 17.12 25.02
CA THR A 167 13.96 16.18 26.12
C THR A 167 13.91 14.74 25.64
N VAL A 168 13.30 14.49 24.49
CA VAL A 168 13.20 13.13 23.93
C VAL A 168 14.50 12.64 23.31
N TRP A 169 15.36 13.56 22.82
CA TRP A 169 16.75 13.21 22.52
C TRP A 169 17.51 12.68 23.75
N LYS A 170 17.07 12.99 24.99
CA LYS A 170 17.61 12.40 26.22
C LYS A 170 17.03 11.02 26.56
N ARG A 171 15.91 10.63 25.96
CA ARG A 171 15.25 9.32 26.18
C ARG A 171 14.76 8.74 24.84
N PRO A 172 15.67 8.39 23.91
CA PRO A 172 15.30 7.98 22.55
C PRO A 172 14.68 6.59 22.46
N LEU A 173 14.71 5.80 23.55
CA LEU A 173 14.32 4.40 23.54
C LEU A 173 12.89 4.16 23.00
N PRO A 174 11.83 4.86 23.46
CA PRO A 174 10.48 4.62 22.93
C PRO A 174 10.35 4.93 21.44
N ILE A 175 11.04 5.97 20.95
CA ILE A 175 11.07 6.31 19.53
C ILE A 175 11.80 5.23 18.73
N LEU A 176 12.94 4.75 19.22
CA LEU A 176 13.70 3.69 18.57
C LEU A 176 12.90 2.39 18.50
N LEU A 177 12.21 2.01 19.58
CA LEU A 177 11.33 0.84 19.58
C LEU A 177 10.20 0.97 18.55
N GLY A 178 9.56 2.14 18.46
CA GLY A 178 8.56 2.40 17.43
C GLY A 178 9.14 2.31 16.02
N ALA A 179 10.29 2.93 15.77
CA ALA A 179 10.94 2.90 14.47
C ALA A 179 11.36 1.49 14.03
N VAL A 180 11.89 0.67 14.95
CA VAL A 180 12.26 -0.73 14.68
C VAL A 180 11.02 -1.56 14.35
N THR A 181 9.96 -1.43 15.15
CA THR A 181 8.69 -2.11 14.86
C THR A 181 8.15 -1.70 13.49
N GLN A 182 8.12 -0.41 13.20
CA GLN A 182 7.47 0.16 12.03
C GLN A 182 8.20 -0.08 10.71
N PHE A 183 9.52 0.05 10.67
CA PHE A 183 10.26 -0.02 9.42
C PHE A 183 10.97 -1.36 9.17
N PHE A 184 11.06 -2.23 10.17
CA PHE A 184 11.70 -3.53 10.02
C PHE A 184 10.73 -4.68 10.32
N LEU A 185 10.17 -4.73 11.53
CA LEU A 185 9.37 -5.87 11.96
C LEU A 185 8.04 -5.97 11.20
N MET A 186 7.30 -4.87 11.11
CA MET A 186 5.98 -4.85 10.47
C MET A 186 6.05 -5.11 8.96
N PRO A 187 6.95 -4.51 8.18
CA PRO A 187 7.13 -4.84 6.76
C PRO A 187 7.53 -6.30 6.55
N PHE A 188 8.40 -6.83 7.41
CA PHE A 188 8.81 -8.23 7.37
C PHE A 188 7.63 -9.17 7.67
N CYS A 189 6.85 -8.88 8.72
CA CYS A 189 5.64 -9.64 9.04
C CYS A 189 4.60 -9.56 7.92
N GLY A 190 4.37 -8.36 7.36
CA GLY A 190 3.45 -8.16 6.23
C GLY A 190 3.87 -8.98 5.01
N PHE A 191 5.17 -8.98 4.68
CA PHE A 191 5.73 -9.82 3.63
C PHE A 191 5.53 -11.31 3.93
N LEU A 192 6.01 -11.79 5.07
CA LEU A 192 5.96 -13.20 5.44
C LEU A 192 4.53 -13.74 5.45
N LEU A 193 3.59 -13.03 6.08
CA LEU A 193 2.20 -13.43 6.15
C LEU A 193 1.52 -13.40 4.78
N SER A 194 1.84 -12.41 3.93
CA SER A 194 1.32 -12.39 2.56
C SER A 194 1.78 -13.61 1.74
N GLN A 195 3.00 -14.11 1.98
CA GLN A 195 3.52 -15.32 1.35
C GLN A 195 2.83 -16.58 1.91
N ILE A 196 2.69 -16.68 3.23
CA ILE A 196 2.02 -17.82 3.90
C ILE A 196 0.57 -17.95 3.42
N LEU A 197 -0.12 -16.83 3.26
CA LEU A 197 -1.51 -16.77 2.82
C LEU A 197 -1.68 -16.86 1.29
N GLY A 198 -0.59 -16.98 0.52
CA GLY A 198 -0.67 -17.12 -0.94
C GLY A 198 -1.28 -15.92 -1.67
N LEU A 199 -1.10 -14.70 -1.13
CA LEU A 199 -1.64 -13.49 -1.75
C LEU A 199 -0.97 -13.21 -3.09
N SER A 200 -1.70 -12.53 -3.98
CA SER A 200 -1.11 -12.09 -5.24
C SER A 200 0.05 -11.11 -5.00
N LYS A 201 1.00 -11.02 -5.93
CA LYS A 201 2.16 -10.12 -5.80
C LYS A 201 1.74 -8.66 -5.58
N ALA A 202 0.64 -8.21 -6.20
CA ALA A 202 0.11 -6.86 -6.04
C ALA A 202 -0.47 -6.65 -4.64
N GLN A 203 -1.29 -7.59 -4.14
CA GLN A 203 -1.86 -7.55 -2.79
C GLN A 203 -0.76 -7.61 -1.72
N ALA A 204 0.20 -8.52 -1.87
CA ALA A 204 1.36 -8.67 -0.98
C ALA A 204 2.15 -7.36 -0.88
N PHE A 205 2.43 -6.73 -2.03
CA PHE A 205 3.09 -5.43 -2.04
C PHE A 205 2.23 -4.34 -1.35
N GLY A 206 0.90 -4.35 -1.58
CA GLY A 206 -0.02 -3.43 -0.90
C GLY A 206 0.04 -3.55 0.63
N PHE A 207 0.11 -4.77 1.16
CA PHE A 207 0.28 -5.01 2.61
C PHE A 207 1.63 -4.55 3.13
N VAL A 208 2.71 -4.90 2.43
CA VAL A 208 4.07 -4.47 2.81
C VAL A 208 4.18 -2.95 2.84
N MET A 209 3.65 -2.25 1.83
CA MET A 209 3.68 -0.79 1.81
C MET A 209 2.83 -0.17 2.91
N THR A 210 1.71 -0.80 3.25
CA THR A 210 0.90 -0.41 4.41
C THR A 210 1.71 -0.56 5.71
N CYS A 211 2.34 -1.71 5.92
CA CYS A 211 3.20 -1.98 7.07
C CYS A 211 4.42 -1.05 7.18
N THR A 212 4.88 -0.48 6.07
CA THR A 212 6.02 0.44 6.00
C THR A 212 5.62 1.90 6.29
N CYS A 213 4.32 2.20 6.34
CA CYS A 213 3.88 3.57 6.56
C CYS A 213 4.21 4.07 7.97
N PRO A 214 4.56 5.36 8.13
CA PRO A 214 4.66 6.02 9.42
C PRO A 214 3.31 6.03 10.16
N GLY A 215 3.35 6.40 11.45
CA GLY A 215 2.17 6.47 12.31
C GLY A 215 1.07 7.37 11.72
N GLY A 216 -0.18 6.95 11.88
CA GLY A 216 -1.36 7.64 11.37
C GLY A 216 -1.69 8.90 12.15
N GLY A 217 -2.28 9.90 11.49
CA GLY A 217 -2.61 11.20 12.11
C GLY A 217 -3.64 11.16 13.25
N GLY A 218 -4.28 10.02 13.50
CA GLY A 218 -5.22 9.82 14.62
C GLY A 218 -4.58 9.26 15.90
N GLY A 219 -3.33 8.79 15.85
CA GLY A 219 -2.68 8.09 16.97
C GLY A 219 -2.61 8.93 18.25
N TYR A 220 -2.30 10.23 18.14
CA TYR A 220 -2.27 11.14 19.29
C TYR A 220 -3.64 11.31 19.98
N LEU A 221 -4.75 11.25 19.24
CA LEU A 221 -6.09 11.36 19.81
C LEU A 221 -6.45 10.10 20.58
N PHE A 222 -6.12 8.93 20.03
CA PHE A 222 -6.29 7.67 20.75
C PHE A 222 -5.36 7.57 21.95
N ALA A 223 -4.13 8.08 21.86
CA ALA A 223 -3.24 8.22 23.01
C ALA A 223 -3.88 9.10 24.09
N LEU A 224 -4.49 10.24 23.72
CA LEU A 224 -5.22 11.08 24.68
C LEU A 224 -6.40 10.34 25.32
N LEU A 225 -7.23 9.67 24.51
CA LEU A 225 -8.44 8.97 24.96
C LEU A 225 -8.15 7.73 25.82
N LEU A 226 -7.00 7.09 25.61
CA LEU A 226 -6.54 5.92 26.36
C LEU A 226 -5.57 6.29 27.50
N GLU A 227 -5.38 7.57 27.80
CA GLU A 227 -4.45 8.07 28.83
C GLU A 227 -3.01 7.55 28.60
N GLY A 228 -2.57 7.63 27.36
CA GLY A 228 -1.19 7.48 26.93
C GLY A 228 -0.43 8.81 26.97
N ASP A 229 0.85 8.74 26.65
CA ASP A 229 1.71 9.93 26.48
C ASP A 229 1.46 10.57 25.10
N VAL A 230 0.63 11.62 25.07
CA VAL A 230 0.27 12.37 23.85
C VAL A 230 1.48 13.05 23.23
N THR A 231 2.37 13.55 24.08
CA THR A 231 3.59 14.24 23.68
C THR A 231 4.52 13.29 22.95
N LEU A 232 4.68 12.08 23.47
CA LEU A 232 5.42 11.01 22.80
C LEU A 232 4.74 10.60 21.48
N ALA A 233 3.42 10.49 21.43
CA ALA A 233 2.69 10.08 20.21
C ALA A 233 2.99 11.05 19.04
N ILE A 234 2.91 12.35 19.32
CA ILE A 234 3.22 13.39 18.33
C ILE A 234 4.68 13.28 17.85
N LEU A 235 5.63 13.05 18.77
CA LEU A 235 7.05 12.92 18.42
C LEU A 235 7.35 11.65 17.62
N MET A 236 6.73 10.52 17.97
CA MET A 236 6.83 9.27 17.20
C MET A 236 6.29 9.45 15.78
N ALA A 237 5.13 10.09 15.62
CA ALA A 237 4.57 10.39 14.30
C ALA A 237 5.49 11.29 13.45
N CYS A 238 6.12 12.30 14.05
CA CYS A 238 7.03 13.20 13.33
C CYS A 238 8.34 12.53 12.94
N THR A 239 8.94 11.80 13.88
CA THR A 239 10.20 11.08 13.65
C THR A 239 10.02 9.94 12.67
N SER A 240 8.94 9.16 12.76
CA SER A 240 8.61 8.14 11.78
C SER A 240 8.33 8.72 10.39
N THR A 241 7.59 9.83 10.29
CA THR A 241 7.36 10.50 8.99
C THR A 241 8.66 11.00 8.37
N SER A 242 9.60 11.47 9.18
CA SER A 242 10.93 11.88 8.72
C SER A 242 11.77 10.67 8.27
N LEU A 243 11.76 9.59 9.04
CA LEU A 243 12.46 8.35 8.73
C LEU A 243 11.87 7.64 7.49
N ALA A 244 10.57 7.79 7.26
CA ALA A 244 9.85 7.28 6.09
C ALA A 244 10.40 7.82 4.77
N LEU A 245 11.02 9.01 4.75
CA LEU A 245 11.66 9.58 3.54
C LEU A 245 12.72 8.65 2.95
N ILE A 246 13.41 7.91 3.83
CA ILE A 246 14.47 6.97 3.44
C ILE A 246 13.93 5.55 3.47
N MET A 247 13.23 5.16 4.54
CA MET A 247 12.83 3.77 4.75
C MET A 247 11.71 3.32 3.81
N MET A 248 10.78 4.19 3.39
CA MET A 248 9.72 3.77 2.46
C MET A 248 10.26 3.43 1.07
N PRO A 249 11.12 4.26 0.42
CA PRO A 249 11.78 3.85 -0.83
C PRO A 249 12.63 2.59 -0.70
N VAL A 250 13.39 2.46 0.39
CA VAL A 250 14.27 1.30 0.65
C VAL A 250 13.45 0.02 0.75
N ASN A 251 12.40 0.01 1.59
CA ASN A 251 11.53 -1.16 1.73
C ASN A 251 10.73 -1.42 0.46
N SER A 252 10.25 -0.38 -0.23
CA SER A 252 9.56 -0.54 -1.50
C SER A 252 10.45 -1.25 -2.53
N TYR A 253 11.72 -0.85 -2.64
CA TYR A 253 12.68 -1.50 -3.53
C TYR A 253 12.94 -2.94 -3.08
N LEU A 254 13.34 -3.14 -1.82
CA LEU A 254 13.67 -4.44 -1.24
C LEU A 254 12.55 -5.47 -1.45
N TYR A 255 11.32 -5.14 -1.05
CA TYR A 255 10.20 -6.07 -1.14
C TYR A 255 9.63 -6.20 -2.55
N SER A 256 9.76 -5.18 -3.41
CA SER A 256 9.43 -5.36 -4.83
C SER A 256 10.35 -6.41 -5.49
N CYS A 257 11.64 -6.43 -5.13
CA CYS A 257 12.58 -7.45 -5.59
C CYS A 257 12.22 -8.83 -5.02
N LEU A 258 11.95 -8.94 -3.72
CA LEU A 258 11.59 -10.20 -3.07
C LEU A 258 10.28 -10.80 -3.61
N LEU A 259 9.31 -9.96 -3.98
CA LEU A 259 8.05 -10.39 -4.59
C LEU A 259 8.17 -10.68 -6.09
N GLY A 260 9.35 -10.46 -6.70
CA GLY A 260 9.56 -10.66 -8.14
C GLY A 260 8.77 -9.66 -9.00
N LEU A 261 8.66 -8.42 -8.55
CA LEU A 261 8.00 -7.30 -9.25
C LEU A 261 8.97 -6.41 -10.03
N ALA A 262 10.29 -6.64 -9.94
CA ALA A 262 11.33 -5.75 -10.47
C ALA A 262 11.23 -5.42 -11.99
N GLY A 263 10.53 -6.24 -12.79
CA GLY A 263 10.32 -5.99 -14.22
C GLY A 263 8.98 -5.33 -14.60
N VAL A 264 8.02 -5.27 -13.68
CA VAL A 264 6.67 -4.72 -13.92
C VAL A 264 6.43 -3.45 -13.07
N PHE A 265 7.18 -3.31 -11.98
CA PHE A 265 7.01 -2.28 -10.98
C PHE A 265 8.21 -1.34 -10.99
N HIS A 266 7.99 -0.12 -11.48
CA HIS A 266 8.97 0.95 -11.33
C HIS A 266 8.70 1.68 -10.00
N VAL A 267 9.56 1.46 -9.01
CA VAL A 267 9.47 2.15 -7.69
C VAL A 267 9.58 3.66 -7.94
N PRO A 268 8.52 4.46 -7.72
CA PRO A 268 8.57 5.88 -8.02
C PRO A 268 9.20 6.64 -6.85
N VAL A 269 10.48 6.38 -6.56
CA VAL A 269 11.22 6.92 -5.40
C VAL A 269 11.03 8.43 -5.28
N LEU A 270 11.20 9.17 -6.38
CA LEU A 270 11.01 10.63 -6.43
C LEU A 270 9.61 11.05 -6.02
N LYS A 271 8.56 10.31 -6.42
CA LYS A 271 7.17 10.61 -6.04
C LYS A 271 6.89 10.27 -4.58
N ILE A 272 7.45 9.17 -4.07
CA ILE A 272 7.33 8.80 -2.64
C ILE A 272 7.96 9.90 -1.79
N VAL A 273 9.20 10.28 -2.10
CA VAL A 273 9.93 11.36 -1.41
C VAL A 273 9.16 12.68 -1.55
N SER A 274 8.69 13.04 -2.75
CA SER A 274 7.89 14.26 -2.96
C SER A 274 6.59 14.27 -2.16
N THR A 275 5.89 13.14 -2.05
CA THR A 275 4.63 13.02 -1.29
C THR A 275 4.90 13.17 0.20
N LEU A 276 5.96 12.55 0.70
CA LEU A 276 6.38 12.68 2.09
C LEU A 276 6.86 14.10 2.41
N LEU A 277 7.62 14.74 1.53
CA LEU A 277 8.00 16.15 1.65
C LEU A 277 6.78 17.07 1.65
N PHE A 278 5.79 16.78 0.80
CA PHE A 278 4.53 17.51 0.77
C PHE A 278 3.76 17.40 2.10
N ILE A 279 3.81 16.24 2.77
CA ILE A 279 3.23 16.05 4.12
C ILE A 279 4.09 16.73 5.21
N LEU A 280 5.41 16.66 5.09
CA LEU A 280 6.34 17.18 6.10
C LEU A 280 6.39 18.71 6.09
N THR A 281 6.27 19.34 4.92
CA THR A 281 6.28 20.80 4.74
C THR A 281 5.29 21.54 5.64
N PRO A 282 3.97 21.26 5.64
CA PRO A 282 3.02 21.92 6.53
C PRO A 282 3.32 21.62 8.00
N VAL A 283 3.77 20.41 8.35
CA VAL A 283 4.17 20.08 9.73
C VAL A 283 5.35 20.96 10.17
N SER A 284 6.38 21.10 9.34
CA SER A 284 7.52 21.98 9.60
C SER A 284 7.10 23.45 9.75
N ILE A 285 6.18 23.94 8.90
CA ILE A 285 5.62 25.29 9.03
C ILE A 285 4.91 25.44 10.39
N GLY A 286 4.13 24.46 10.80
CA GLY A 286 3.48 24.43 12.12
C GLY A 286 4.47 24.53 13.28
N ILE A 287 5.56 23.77 13.23
CA ILE A 287 6.64 23.82 14.24
C ILE A 287 7.26 25.23 14.29
N VAL A 288 7.54 25.82 13.13
CA VAL A 288 8.10 27.18 13.04
C VAL A 288 7.13 28.22 13.60
N ILE A 289 5.82 28.11 13.29
CA ILE A 289 4.78 29.00 13.84
C ILE A 289 4.73 28.88 15.36
N LYS A 290 4.75 27.68 15.92
CA LYS A 290 4.79 27.47 17.39
C LYS A 290 6.01 28.12 18.03
N HIS A 291 7.18 27.96 17.42
CA HIS A 291 8.42 28.51 17.93
C HIS A 291 8.50 30.03 17.86
N ARG A 292 8.05 30.64 16.75
CA ARG A 292 8.13 32.09 16.52
C ARG A 292 6.95 32.87 17.11
N MET A 293 5.75 32.29 17.10
CA MET A 293 4.50 32.96 17.43
C MET A 293 3.56 32.05 18.26
N PRO A 294 3.93 31.69 19.50
CA PRO A 294 3.19 30.71 20.30
C PRO A 294 1.71 31.09 20.52
N LYS A 295 1.41 32.40 20.65
CA LYS A 295 0.03 32.90 20.77
C LYS A 295 -0.82 32.57 19.53
N LYS A 296 -0.24 32.70 18.32
CA LYS A 296 -0.93 32.34 17.06
C LYS A 296 -1.07 30.83 16.92
N ALA A 297 -0.07 30.07 17.35
CA ALA A 297 -0.13 28.61 17.34
C ALA A 297 -1.29 28.06 18.18
N VAL A 298 -1.50 28.59 19.39
CA VAL A 298 -2.65 28.20 20.24
C VAL A 298 -4.00 28.54 19.58
N CYS A 299 -4.10 29.70 18.92
CA CYS A 299 -5.30 30.06 18.18
C CYS A 299 -5.56 29.08 17.02
N LEU A 300 -4.53 28.77 16.22
CA LEU A 300 -4.61 27.82 15.12
C LEU A 300 -4.99 26.42 15.60
N GLU A 301 -4.35 25.93 16.68
CA GLU A 301 -4.66 24.65 17.30
C GLU A 301 -6.14 24.58 17.71
N ARG A 302 -6.68 25.62 18.35
CA ARG A 302 -8.07 25.66 18.80
C ARG A 302 -9.08 25.68 17.65
N VAL A 303 -8.80 26.43 16.60
CA VAL A 303 -9.67 26.53 15.41
C VAL A 303 -9.64 25.23 14.60
N VAL A 304 -8.46 24.60 14.47
CA VAL A 304 -8.29 23.42 13.63
C VAL A 304 -8.64 22.12 14.37
N GLN A 305 -8.64 22.08 15.70
CA GLN A 305 -9.03 20.89 16.46
C GLN A 305 -10.39 20.27 16.05
N PRO A 306 -11.51 21.04 15.94
CA PRO A 306 -12.77 20.47 15.45
C PRO A 306 -12.63 19.96 14.00
N LEU A 307 -11.92 20.70 13.14
CA LEU A 307 -11.65 20.28 11.76
C LEU A 307 -10.84 18.96 11.71
N SER A 308 -9.84 18.79 12.58
CA SER A 308 -9.06 17.55 12.69
C SER A 308 -9.97 16.36 13.02
N LEU A 309 -10.90 16.54 13.96
CA LEU A 309 -11.85 15.52 14.35
C LEU A 309 -12.81 15.19 13.20
N THR A 310 -13.36 16.20 12.53
CA THR A 310 -14.23 16.02 11.35
C THR A 310 -13.49 15.29 10.22
N LEU A 311 -12.27 15.69 9.88
CA LEU A 311 -11.45 15.03 8.85
C LEU A 311 -11.16 13.57 9.22
N MET A 312 -10.89 13.29 10.49
CA MET A 312 -10.69 11.92 10.97
C MET A 312 -11.96 11.09 10.83
N LEU A 313 -13.12 11.60 11.24
CA LEU A 313 -14.41 10.90 11.10
C LEU A 313 -14.77 10.64 9.64
N VAL A 314 -14.56 11.63 8.76
CA VAL A 314 -14.73 11.47 7.31
C VAL A 314 -13.76 10.43 6.76
N GLY A 315 -12.49 10.44 7.20
CA GLY A 315 -11.48 9.45 6.81
C GLY A 315 -11.86 8.03 7.23
N VAL A 316 -12.36 7.83 8.45
CA VAL A 316 -12.86 6.53 8.94
C VAL A 316 -14.08 6.09 8.13
N TYR A 317 -15.03 6.99 7.88
CA TYR A 317 -16.20 6.71 7.05
C TYR A 317 -15.81 6.26 5.63
N LEU A 318 -14.89 6.98 4.99
CA LEU A 318 -14.37 6.61 3.66
C LEU A 318 -13.61 5.29 3.71
N ALA A 319 -12.76 5.06 4.71
CA ALA A 319 -12.06 3.79 4.89
C ALA A 319 -13.04 2.62 5.03
N PHE A 320 -14.15 2.79 5.75
CA PHE A 320 -15.18 1.77 5.90
C PHE A 320 -15.96 1.54 4.60
N ARG A 321 -16.40 2.62 3.92
CA ARG A 321 -17.11 2.53 2.65
C ARG A 321 -16.28 1.83 1.58
N MET A 322 -15.02 2.23 1.41
CA MET A 322 -14.09 1.63 0.46
C MET A 322 -13.70 0.22 0.88
N GLY A 323 -13.36 0.02 2.15
CA GLY A 323 -12.98 -1.27 2.71
C GLY A 323 -14.05 -2.33 2.51
N LEU A 324 -15.33 -1.98 2.74
CA LEU A 324 -16.44 -2.91 2.53
C LEU A 324 -16.62 -3.29 1.06
N VAL A 325 -16.40 -2.36 0.14
CA VAL A 325 -16.46 -2.63 -1.31
C VAL A 325 -15.33 -3.58 -1.69
N PHE A 326 -14.09 -3.27 -1.29
CA PHE A 326 -12.94 -4.12 -1.55
C PHE A 326 -13.08 -5.51 -0.92
N LEU A 327 -13.66 -5.61 0.28
CA LEU A 327 -13.89 -6.90 0.92
C LEU A 327 -14.87 -7.80 0.16
N ARG A 328 -15.84 -7.25 -0.56
CA ARG A 328 -16.73 -8.05 -1.41
C ARG A 328 -16.01 -8.68 -2.60
N MET A 329 -14.86 -8.12 -2.99
CA MET A 329 -14.05 -8.57 -4.13
C MET A 329 -12.78 -9.29 -3.70
N ALA A 330 -12.44 -9.23 -2.41
CA ALA A 330 -11.22 -9.81 -1.87
C ALA A 330 -11.46 -11.20 -1.32
N ASN A 331 -10.43 -12.04 -1.39
CA ASN A 331 -10.47 -13.35 -0.77
C ASN A 331 -10.34 -13.23 0.77
N LEU A 332 -10.75 -14.28 1.48
CA LEU A 332 -10.74 -14.34 2.95
C LEU A 332 -9.35 -14.04 3.53
N GLU A 333 -8.30 -14.45 2.83
CA GLU A 333 -6.89 -14.26 3.19
C GLU A 333 -6.53 -12.78 3.33
N VAL A 334 -7.08 -11.92 2.47
CA VAL A 334 -6.84 -10.48 2.52
C VAL A 334 -7.51 -9.86 3.74
N PHE A 335 -8.72 -10.30 4.08
CA PHE A 335 -9.40 -9.87 5.29
C PHE A 335 -8.63 -10.31 6.55
N LEU A 336 -8.20 -11.57 6.61
CA LEU A 336 -7.41 -12.11 7.71
C LEU A 336 -6.11 -11.35 7.92
N LEU A 337 -5.38 -11.06 6.84
CA LEU A 337 -4.16 -10.26 6.93
C LEU A 337 -4.44 -8.81 7.33
N GLY A 338 -5.54 -8.23 6.83
CA GLY A 338 -6.00 -6.90 7.20
C GLY A 338 -6.34 -6.74 8.67
N LEU A 339 -6.89 -7.78 9.30
CA LEU A 339 -7.13 -7.86 10.75
C LEU A 339 -5.82 -8.12 11.52
N LEU A 340 -4.92 -8.95 10.98
CA LEU A 340 -3.71 -9.35 11.70
C LEU A 340 -2.66 -8.23 11.77
N VAL A 341 -2.54 -7.41 10.72
CA VAL A 341 -1.53 -6.34 10.66
C VAL A 341 -1.64 -5.35 11.83
N PRO A 342 -2.80 -4.71 12.11
CA PRO A 342 -2.91 -3.79 13.23
C PRO A 342 -2.72 -4.48 14.58
N VAL A 343 -3.30 -5.68 14.77
CA VAL A 343 -3.12 -6.51 15.98
C VAL A 343 -1.64 -6.76 16.27
N LEU A 344 -0.84 -7.12 15.26
CA LEU A 344 0.59 -7.32 15.40
C LEU A 344 1.31 -6.02 15.77
N GLY A 345 0.92 -4.90 15.18
CA GLY A 345 1.51 -3.59 15.51
C GLY A 345 1.25 -3.19 16.95
N PHE A 346 0.01 -3.29 17.41
CA PHE A 346 -0.35 -3.03 18.80
C PHE A 346 0.41 -3.98 19.75
N SER A 347 0.48 -5.26 19.40
CA SER A 347 1.12 -6.30 20.22
C SER A 347 2.62 -6.12 20.32
N PHE A 348 3.32 -5.88 19.21
CA PHE A 348 4.76 -5.66 19.18
C PHE A 348 5.14 -4.35 19.87
N GLY A 349 4.43 -3.26 19.55
CA GLY A 349 4.67 -1.96 20.19
C GLY A 349 4.48 -2.02 21.70
N TYR A 350 3.41 -2.65 22.19
CA TYR A 350 3.19 -2.83 23.63
C TYR A 350 4.24 -3.75 24.26
N SER A 351 4.51 -4.90 23.65
CA SER A 351 5.43 -5.91 24.20
C SER A 351 6.86 -5.39 24.29
N PHE A 352 7.35 -4.72 23.25
CA PHE A 352 8.68 -4.12 23.28
C PHE A 352 8.78 -3.05 24.37
N ALA A 353 7.82 -2.12 24.44
CA ALA A 353 7.84 -1.11 25.49
C ALA A 353 7.78 -1.72 26.91
N LYS A 354 7.00 -2.80 27.08
CA LYS A 354 6.87 -3.55 28.34
C LYS A 354 8.17 -4.27 28.73
N VAL A 355 8.86 -4.90 27.78
CA VAL A 355 10.14 -5.60 28.01
C VAL A 355 11.21 -4.64 28.52
N TYR A 356 11.21 -3.40 28.03
CA TYR A 356 12.11 -2.34 28.52
C TYR A 356 11.59 -1.60 29.77
N LEU A 357 10.55 -2.14 30.43
CA LEU A 357 9.98 -1.62 31.69
C LEU A 357 9.57 -0.15 31.62
N LEU A 358 9.08 0.29 30.44
CA LEU A 358 8.60 1.65 30.26
C LEU A 358 7.29 1.90 31.02
N PRO A 359 7.01 3.14 31.45
CA PRO A 359 5.75 3.49 32.11
C PRO A 359 4.53 3.14 31.26
N LEU A 360 3.42 2.78 31.90
CA LEU A 360 2.20 2.36 31.21
C LEU A 360 1.70 3.36 30.13
N PRO A 361 1.69 4.69 30.36
CA PRO A 361 1.31 5.65 29.31
C PRO A 361 2.20 5.58 28.07
N VAL A 362 3.50 5.32 28.25
CA VAL A 362 4.47 5.16 27.16
C VAL A 362 4.21 3.85 26.41
N CYS A 363 3.97 2.74 27.11
CA CYS A 363 3.63 1.46 26.48
C CYS A 363 2.37 1.55 25.63
N LYS A 364 1.32 2.23 26.12
CA LYS A 364 0.10 2.50 25.37
C LYS A 364 0.40 3.31 24.10
N THR A 365 1.17 4.38 24.22
CA THR A 365 1.53 5.22 23.08
C THR A 365 2.32 4.47 22.02
N VAL A 366 3.36 3.72 22.41
CA VAL A 366 4.18 2.95 21.46
C VAL A 366 3.34 1.88 20.75
N ALA A 367 2.41 1.24 21.46
CA ALA A 367 1.46 0.31 20.86
C ALA A 367 0.58 0.99 19.81
N ILE A 368 -0.07 2.10 20.17
CA ILE A 368 -0.99 2.84 19.28
C ILE A 368 -0.26 3.30 18.03
N GLU A 369 0.91 3.92 18.16
CA GLU A 369 1.69 4.42 17.02
C GLU A 369 2.26 3.29 16.14
N SER A 370 2.45 2.09 16.70
CA SER A 370 2.91 0.93 15.93
C SER A 370 1.78 0.23 15.16
N GLY A 371 0.56 0.18 15.71
CA GLY A 371 -0.59 -0.47 15.05
C GLY A 371 -1.44 0.46 14.18
N MET A 372 -1.49 1.75 14.50
CA MET A 372 -2.20 2.75 13.69
C MET A 372 -1.28 3.29 12.60
N LEU A 373 -1.27 2.63 11.45
CA LEU A 373 -0.47 3.00 10.29
C LEU A 373 -1.19 4.04 9.42
N ASN A 374 -0.44 4.86 8.70
CA ASN A 374 -0.99 5.77 7.71
C ASN A 374 -1.34 5.06 6.39
N SER A 375 -2.40 4.25 6.37
CA SER A 375 -2.78 3.46 5.19
C SER A 375 -3.10 4.29 3.94
N PHE A 376 -3.55 5.55 4.10
CA PHE A 376 -3.78 6.44 2.97
C PHE A 376 -2.49 6.85 2.26
N LEU A 377 -1.37 6.91 2.99
CA LEU A 377 -0.06 7.11 2.38
C LEU A 377 0.36 5.89 1.54
N ALA A 378 0.13 4.67 2.04
CA ALA A 378 0.35 3.46 1.24
C ALA A 378 -0.51 3.45 -0.03
N LEU A 379 -1.79 3.81 0.08
CA LEU A 379 -2.69 3.94 -1.06
C LEU A 379 -2.15 4.92 -2.09
N ALA A 380 -1.72 6.11 -1.66
CA ALA A 380 -1.14 7.11 -2.56
C ALA A 380 0.08 6.55 -3.30
N ILE A 381 0.96 5.83 -2.60
CA ILE A 381 2.14 5.20 -3.22
C ILE A 381 1.71 4.14 -4.23
N ILE A 382 0.79 3.24 -3.88
CA ILE A 382 0.29 2.18 -4.76
C ILE A 382 -0.28 2.77 -6.06
N GLN A 383 -1.14 3.78 -5.95
CA GLN A 383 -1.77 4.46 -7.09
C GLN A 383 -0.75 5.18 -7.99
N LEU A 384 0.37 5.62 -7.43
CA LEU A 384 1.44 6.29 -8.17
C LEU A 384 2.48 5.32 -8.77
N SER A 385 2.49 4.06 -8.32
CA SER A 385 3.52 3.07 -8.66
C SER A 385 3.04 1.97 -9.61
N PHE A 386 1.77 1.59 -9.55
CA PHE A 386 1.22 0.53 -10.40
C PHE A 386 0.41 1.09 -11.58
N PRO A 387 0.37 0.36 -12.72
CA PRO A 387 -0.70 0.52 -13.70
C PRO A 387 -2.07 0.37 -13.02
N GLN A 388 -3.09 1.08 -13.50
CA GLN A 388 -4.41 1.17 -12.84
C GLN A 388 -5.01 -0.20 -12.46
N SER A 389 -4.86 -1.22 -13.31
CA SER A 389 -5.36 -2.58 -13.05
C SER A 389 -4.71 -3.22 -11.81
N LYS A 390 -3.38 -3.10 -11.67
CA LYS A 390 -2.64 -3.61 -10.50
C LYS A 390 -2.75 -2.70 -9.28
N ALA A 391 -2.92 -1.40 -9.49
CA ALA A 391 -3.15 -0.45 -8.41
C ALA A 391 -4.45 -0.77 -7.67
N TYR A 392 -5.51 -1.13 -8.39
CA TYR A 392 -6.78 -1.53 -7.81
C TYR A 392 -6.63 -2.78 -6.92
N GLU A 393 -5.99 -3.82 -7.46
CA GLU A 393 -5.72 -5.07 -6.75
C GLU A 393 -4.90 -4.85 -5.47
N ALA A 394 -3.84 -4.03 -5.55
CA ALA A 394 -3.01 -3.69 -4.40
C ALA A 394 -3.72 -2.78 -3.38
N SER A 395 -4.68 -1.96 -3.81
CA SER A 395 -5.39 -1.00 -2.94
C SER A 395 -6.33 -1.65 -1.94
N VAL A 396 -6.74 -2.90 -2.18
CA VAL A 396 -7.52 -3.70 -1.22
C VAL A 396 -6.83 -3.74 0.15
N ALA A 397 -5.49 -3.86 0.17
CA ALA A 397 -4.71 -3.98 1.40
C ALA A 397 -4.81 -2.74 2.32
N PRO A 398 -4.41 -1.52 1.91
CA PRO A 398 -4.48 -0.35 2.78
C PRO A 398 -5.89 -0.03 3.25
N PHE A 399 -6.92 -0.23 2.42
CA PHE A 399 -8.30 -0.01 2.83
C PHE A 399 -8.77 -1.01 3.89
N THR A 400 -8.46 -2.30 3.69
CA THR A 400 -8.79 -3.34 4.67
C THR A 400 -8.08 -3.07 6.00
N VAL A 401 -6.78 -2.76 5.97
CA VAL A 401 -6.01 -2.43 7.19
C VAL A 401 -6.56 -1.17 7.88
N ALA A 402 -6.89 -0.12 7.13
CA ALA A 402 -7.47 1.10 7.70
C ALA A 402 -8.80 0.83 8.40
N MET A 403 -9.67 0.05 7.76
CA MET A 403 -10.95 -0.36 8.33
C MET A 403 -10.76 -1.21 9.59
N CYS A 404 -9.96 -2.28 9.54
CA CYS A 404 -9.71 -3.16 10.68
C CYS A 404 -9.06 -2.41 11.85
N SER A 405 -8.03 -1.59 11.59
CA SER A 405 -7.37 -0.78 12.61
C SER A 405 -8.34 0.19 13.31
N SER A 406 -9.31 0.76 12.57
CA SER A 406 -10.31 1.67 13.13
C SER A 406 -11.27 0.93 14.06
N CYS A 407 -11.72 -0.26 13.65
CA CYS A 407 -12.57 -1.14 14.46
C CYS A 407 -11.84 -1.61 15.72
N GLU A 408 -10.59 -2.07 15.60
CA GLU A 408 -9.77 -2.51 16.72
C GLU A 408 -9.52 -1.39 17.73
N MET A 409 -9.20 -0.19 17.26
CA MET A 409 -8.99 0.95 18.14
C MET A 409 -10.26 1.40 18.87
N LEU A 410 -11.41 1.37 18.18
CA LEU A 410 -12.69 1.64 18.82
C LEU A 410 -13.01 0.57 19.87
N LEU A 411 -12.77 -0.70 19.57
CA LEU A 411 -12.94 -1.80 20.51
C LEU A 411 -12.05 -1.64 21.74
N LEU A 412 -10.75 -1.34 21.55
CA LEU A 412 -9.80 -1.07 22.64
C LEU A 412 -10.27 0.09 23.52
N LEU A 413 -10.80 1.17 22.91
CA LEU A 413 -11.36 2.30 23.63
C LEU A 413 -12.60 1.92 24.45
N LEU A 414 -13.52 1.13 23.88
CA LEU A 414 -14.72 0.66 24.57
C LEU A 414 -14.36 -0.24 25.75
N VAL A 415 -13.45 -1.19 25.56
CA VAL A 415 -12.95 -2.08 26.63
C VAL A 415 -12.26 -1.29 27.73
N TYR A 416 -11.42 -0.30 27.38
CA TYR A 416 -10.75 0.58 28.33
C TYR A 416 -11.76 1.36 29.19
N LYS A 417 -12.76 1.98 28.56
CA LYS A 417 -13.82 2.72 29.24
C LYS A 417 -14.67 1.80 30.12
N ALA A 418 -15.03 0.62 29.65
CA ALA A 418 -15.80 -0.36 30.42
C ALA A 418 -15.05 -0.80 31.69
N LYS A 419 -13.74 -1.04 31.60
CA LYS A 419 -12.91 -1.41 32.75
C LYS A 419 -12.72 -0.27 33.75
N LYS A 420 -12.72 0.99 33.31
CA LYS A 420 -12.54 2.16 34.18
C LYS A 420 -13.82 2.61 34.90
N ARG A 421 -15.01 2.37 34.32
CA ARG A 421 -16.31 2.69 34.95
C ARG A 421 -16.47 2.20 36.40
N PRO A 422 -16.19 0.92 36.75
CA PRO A 422 -16.36 0.44 38.12
C PRO A 422 -15.38 1.06 39.14
N LEU A 423 -14.24 1.59 38.69
CA LEU A 423 -13.26 2.27 39.55
C LEU A 423 -13.72 3.69 39.91
N LEU A 424 -14.36 4.39 38.97
CA LEU A 424 -14.88 5.74 39.20
C LEU A 424 -16.13 5.74 40.09
N SER A 425 -16.97 4.70 40.02
CA SER A 425 -18.12 4.57 40.92
C SER A 425 -17.70 4.31 42.37
N THR A 426 -16.60 3.58 42.59
CA THR A 426 -16.08 3.31 43.94
C THR A 426 -15.31 4.50 44.55
N GLU A 427 -14.70 5.37 43.75
CA GLU A 427 -14.12 6.63 44.23
C GLU A 427 -15.19 7.66 44.61
N ASN A 428 -16.26 7.79 43.82
CA ASN A 428 -17.36 8.71 44.14
C ASN A 428 -18.16 8.31 45.39
N GLU A 429 -18.20 7.03 45.74
CA GLU A 429 -18.86 6.55 46.97
C GLU A 429 -18.00 6.73 48.23
N LYS A 430 -16.69 6.99 48.06
CA LYS A 430 -15.73 7.20 49.17
C LYS A 430 -15.34 8.67 49.37
N ALA A 431 -15.86 9.60 48.58
CA ALA A 431 -15.66 11.02 48.80
C ALA A 431 -16.51 11.48 50.00
N PRO A 432 -15.92 11.94 51.11
CA PRO A 432 -16.70 12.51 52.20
C PRO A 432 -17.34 13.81 51.73
N LEU A 433 -18.62 13.99 52.06
CA LEU A 433 -19.27 15.29 52.06
C LEU A 433 -18.46 16.23 52.98
N VAL A 434 -17.70 17.15 52.40
CA VAL A 434 -17.07 18.28 53.11
C VAL A 434 -17.44 19.56 52.39
#